data_AF-A0A971BXY4-F1
#
_entry.id   AF-A0A971BXY4-F1
#
_cell.length_a   1.000
_cell.length_b   1.000
_cell.length_c   1.000
_cell.angle_alpha   90.00
_cell.angle_beta   90.00
_cell.angle_gamma   90.00
#
_symmetry.space_group_name_H-M   'P 1'
#
loop_
_entity.id
_entity.type
_entity.pdbx_description
1 polymer ?
#
loop_
_entity_poly.entity_id
_entity_poly.type
_entity_poly.pdbx_seq_one_letter_code
_entity_poly.pdbx_strand_id
1 'polypeptide(L)'
;MPTVRGLGVLLLAAAFYVNGRLFGTVELYLVAYALTLLVVVSWLWTGVASRSLHLGVALDPETVVSGDRVEARLQVENRSWFPALGCRARLDLSAAGGGVAECAAAVLLPGRAKRGTTRSGALWRGSYELPCGEVAAGDPLGLAERRSPQDGSTTLLVLPRLSRIEDFELLAGRVLGIGLKPGTSVKGAGEFRGIRPHQPGEPLSRVHWKSTAKTGVLMLRETEEAPRAENVVLVDGWAQAVVGERPLDTFEKSIVAAGTLADTLLERGVPLDLVLHGKDETPVTLESTPAGRHHLRELLAQASPTAPGPLGDVISRSLTRISRNTCLMVVSSTWDRSLQLPLLRLAERRVPVLLVHVSPSSFRGEPPGVNERAFLLSLQRSGVNVLFLRRDDDPGEALSALGRAAIPTGGITTSLPVTG
;
A
#
# COMPACT_ATOMS: atom_id res chain seq x y z
N MET A 1 -28.31 -21.25 -10.93
CA MET A 1 -29.45 -20.73 -11.73
C MET A 1 -29.33 -21.32 -13.13
N PRO A 2 -30.43 -21.48 -13.89
CA PRO A 2 -30.31 -21.85 -15.30
C PRO A 2 -29.55 -20.74 -16.04
N THR A 3 -28.65 -21.13 -16.94
CA THR A 3 -27.91 -20.18 -17.79
C THR A 3 -28.81 -19.66 -18.91
N VAL A 4 -28.33 -18.70 -19.71
CA VAL A 4 -29.03 -18.26 -20.94
C VAL A 4 -29.32 -19.44 -21.88
N ARG A 5 -28.41 -20.42 -21.96
CA ARG A 5 -28.62 -21.65 -22.73
C ARG A 5 -29.71 -22.53 -22.13
N GLY A 6 -29.73 -22.68 -20.80
CA GLY A 6 -30.79 -23.40 -20.09
C GLY A 6 -32.17 -22.78 -20.33
N LEU A 7 -32.26 -21.45 -20.29
CA LEU A 7 -33.49 -20.73 -20.60
C LEU A 7 -33.91 -20.93 -22.07
N GLY A 8 -32.97 -20.88 -23.01
CA GLY A 8 -33.22 -21.16 -24.42
C GLY A 8 -33.76 -22.58 -24.67
N VAL A 9 -33.22 -23.59 -23.97
CA VAL A 9 -33.72 -24.96 -24.04
C VAL A 9 -35.13 -25.09 -23.46
N LEU A 10 -35.44 -24.37 -22.37
CA LEU A 10 -36.80 -24.33 -21.83
C LEU A 10 -37.80 -23.65 -22.78
N LEU A 11 -37.40 -22.57 -23.47
CA LEU A 11 -38.22 -21.95 -24.50
C LEU A 11 -38.45 -22.88 -25.68
N LEU A 12 -37.42 -23.61 -26.11
CA LEU A 12 -37.54 -24.62 -27.16
C LEU A 12 -38.47 -25.76 -26.73
N ALA A 13 -38.37 -26.22 -25.47
CA ALA A 13 -39.27 -27.22 -24.90
C ALA A 13 -40.73 -26.72 -24.89
N ALA A 14 -40.96 -25.45 -24.52
CA ALA A 14 -42.29 -24.84 -24.56
C ALA A 14 -42.83 -24.72 -26.00
N ALA A 15 -41.97 -24.37 -26.97
CA ALA A 15 -42.35 -24.33 -28.38
C ALA A 15 -42.76 -25.73 -28.88
N PHE A 16 -42.00 -26.78 -28.58
CA PHE A 16 -42.37 -28.15 -28.93
C PHE A 16 -43.68 -28.60 -28.26
N TYR A 17 -43.91 -28.20 -27.01
CA TYR A 17 -45.18 -28.48 -26.31
C TYR A 17 -46.38 -27.82 -27.00
N VAL A 18 -46.26 -26.53 -27.37
CA VAL A 18 -47.33 -25.79 -28.08
C VAL A 18 -47.59 -26.38 -29.46
N ASN A 19 -46.54 -26.71 -30.21
CA ASN A 19 -46.68 -27.35 -31.52
C ASN A 19 -47.29 -28.76 -31.40
N GLY A 20 -46.91 -29.55 -30.39
CA GLY A 20 -47.54 -30.84 -30.10
C GLY A 20 -49.05 -30.71 -29.85
N ARG A 21 -49.49 -29.60 -29.24
CA ARG A 21 -50.91 -29.30 -29.04
C ARG A 21 -51.63 -28.88 -30.31
N LEU A 22 -50.98 -28.15 -31.19
CA LEU A 22 -51.55 -27.70 -32.47
C LEU A 22 -51.67 -28.83 -33.48
N PHE A 23 -50.66 -29.71 -33.57
CA PHE A 23 -50.60 -30.78 -34.56
C PHE A 23 -51.11 -32.14 -34.05
N GLY A 24 -51.33 -32.29 -32.73
CA GLY A 24 -51.85 -33.54 -32.13
C GLY A 24 -50.86 -34.70 -32.10
N THR A 25 -49.57 -34.45 -32.37
CA THR A 25 -48.50 -35.45 -32.42
C THR A 25 -47.91 -35.70 -31.03
N VAL A 26 -47.91 -36.96 -30.59
CA VAL A 26 -47.41 -37.37 -29.26
C VAL A 26 -45.88 -37.22 -29.16
N GLU A 27 -45.17 -37.35 -30.29
CA GLU A 27 -43.72 -37.29 -30.40
C GLU A 27 -43.16 -35.94 -29.93
N LEU A 28 -43.85 -34.83 -30.24
CA LEU A 28 -43.42 -33.49 -29.84
C LEU A 28 -43.53 -33.27 -28.33
N TYR A 29 -44.49 -33.92 -27.66
CA TYR A 29 -44.58 -33.89 -26.20
C TYR A 29 -43.43 -34.64 -25.54
N LEU A 30 -43.02 -35.79 -26.10
CA LEU A 30 -41.87 -36.55 -25.58
C LEU A 30 -40.59 -35.72 -25.65
N VAL A 31 -40.35 -35.01 -26.75
CA VAL A 31 -39.20 -34.10 -26.89
C VAL A 31 -39.28 -32.96 -25.89
N ALA A 32 -40.43 -32.32 -25.73
CA ALA A 32 -40.61 -31.23 -24.75
C ALA A 32 -40.33 -31.68 -23.31
N TYR A 33 -40.84 -32.86 -22.90
CA TYR A 33 -40.58 -33.41 -21.57
C TYR A 33 -39.12 -33.83 -21.39
N ALA A 34 -38.49 -34.42 -22.41
CA ALA A 34 -37.07 -34.79 -22.35
C ALA A 34 -36.16 -33.56 -22.17
N LEU A 35 -36.41 -32.48 -22.91
CA LEU A 35 -35.65 -31.23 -22.78
C LEU A 35 -35.86 -30.58 -21.42
N THR A 36 -37.10 -30.59 -20.91
CA THR A 36 -37.41 -30.05 -19.57
C THR A 36 -36.72 -30.87 -18.48
N LEU A 37 -36.80 -32.21 -18.56
CA LEU A 37 -36.15 -33.12 -17.62
C LEU A 37 -34.63 -32.91 -17.62
N LEU A 38 -34.02 -32.73 -18.79
CA LEU A 38 -32.59 -32.46 -18.92
C LEU A 38 -32.16 -31.22 -18.14
N VAL A 39 -32.92 -30.11 -18.25
CA VAL A 39 -32.63 -28.87 -17.50
C VAL A 39 -32.82 -29.07 -16.00
N VAL A 40 -33.87 -29.76 -15.58
CA VAL A 40 -34.14 -30.04 -14.16
C VAL A 40 -33.04 -30.92 -13.54
N VAL A 41 -32.63 -31.99 -14.23
CA VAL A 41 -31.54 -32.87 -13.79
C VAL A 41 -30.23 -32.08 -13.71
N SER A 42 -29.92 -31.25 -14.71
CA SER A 42 -28.74 -30.39 -14.70
C SER A 42 -28.74 -29.40 -13.52
N TRP A 43 -29.89 -28.80 -13.22
CA TRP A 43 -30.05 -27.87 -12.10
C TRP A 43 -29.91 -28.56 -10.74
N LEU A 44 -30.51 -29.74 -10.56
CA LEU A 44 -30.38 -30.53 -9.33
C LEU A 44 -28.93 -31.01 -9.13
N TRP A 45 -28.30 -31.53 -10.19
CA TRP A 45 -26.91 -31.99 -10.15
C TRP A 45 -25.95 -30.88 -9.73
N THR A 46 -26.01 -29.74 -10.42
CA THR A 46 -25.15 -28.57 -10.10
C THR A 46 -25.42 -28.04 -8.69
N GLY A 47 -26.66 -28.09 -8.22
CA GLY A 47 -27.04 -27.71 -6.86
C GLY A 47 -26.45 -28.59 -5.77
N VAL A 48 -26.33 -29.89 -6.01
CA VAL A 48 -25.72 -30.84 -5.06
C VAL A 48 -24.20 -30.77 -5.14
N ALA A 49 -23.64 -30.78 -6.35
CA ALA A 49 -22.19 -30.76 -6.57
C ALA A 49 -21.52 -29.49 -6.03
N SER A 50 -22.18 -28.32 -6.12
CA SER A 50 -21.59 -27.05 -5.68
C SER A 50 -21.51 -26.88 -4.16
N ARG A 51 -22.26 -27.67 -3.36
CA ARG A 51 -22.38 -27.45 -1.90
C ARG A 51 -21.14 -27.82 -1.10
N SER A 52 -20.27 -28.67 -1.65
CA SER A 52 -19.08 -29.17 -0.94
C SER A 52 -17.81 -29.00 -1.79
N LEU A 53 -17.77 -27.93 -2.59
CA LEU A 53 -16.55 -27.49 -3.25
C LEU A 53 -15.82 -26.52 -2.34
N HIS A 54 -14.55 -26.82 -2.07
CA HIS A 54 -13.67 -25.96 -1.30
C HIS A 54 -12.58 -25.38 -2.21
N LEU A 55 -12.31 -24.09 -2.05
CA LEU A 55 -11.22 -23.40 -2.71
C LEU A 55 -10.13 -23.08 -1.69
N GLY A 56 -8.95 -23.66 -1.90
CA GLY A 56 -7.73 -23.18 -1.29
C GLY A 56 -7.10 -22.14 -2.20
N VAL A 57 -6.83 -20.96 -1.66
CA VAL A 57 -6.04 -19.92 -2.31
C VAL A 57 -4.73 -19.77 -1.56
N ALA A 58 -3.62 -19.77 -2.28
CA ALA A 58 -2.32 -19.42 -1.73
C ALA A 58 -1.60 -18.47 -2.70
N LEU A 59 -1.04 -17.40 -2.14
CA LEU A 59 -0.21 -16.44 -2.86
C LEU A 59 1.25 -16.69 -2.48
N ASP A 60 2.12 -16.88 -3.47
CA ASP A 60 3.54 -17.11 -3.24
C ASP A 60 4.38 -16.10 -4.02
N PRO A 61 5.10 -15.18 -3.36
CA PRO A 61 5.06 -14.86 -1.92
C PRO A 61 3.87 -13.97 -1.52
N GLU A 62 3.52 -13.93 -0.22
CA GLU A 62 2.45 -13.05 0.33
C GLU A 62 2.84 -11.56 0.40
N THR A 63 4.16 -11.30 0.44
CA THR A 63 4.74 -9.95 0.39
C THR A 63 5.55 -9.78 -0.89
N VAL A 64 5.19 -8.79 -1.70
CA VAL A 64 5.75 -8.54 -3.04
C VAL A 64 6.16 -7.07 -3.14
N VAL A 65 7.08 -6.73 -4.04
CA VAL A 65 7.42 -5.33 -4.32
C VAL A 65 6.59 -4.83 -5.51
N SER A 66 6.17 -3.57 -5.48
CA SER A 66 5.37 -2.97 -6.54
C SER A 66 6.06 -3.11 -7.90
N GLY A 67 5.27 -3.47 -8.92
CA GLY A 67 5.73 -3.79 -10.27
C GLY A 67 6.05 -5.27 -10.48
N ASP A 68 6.26 -6.05 -9.41
CA ASP A 68 6.45 -7.50 -9.53
C ASP A 68 5.12 -8.24 -9.66
N ARG A 69 5.21 -9.51 -10.05
CA ARG A 69 4.07 -10.41 -10.25
C ARG A 69 4.08 -11.48 -9.18
N VAL A 70 2.91 -11.84 -8.66
CA VAL A 70 2.75 -12.94 -7.71
C VAL A 70 2.22 -14.18 -8.42
N GLU A 71 2.62 -15.37 -7.96
CA GLU A 71 1.99 -16.61 -8.40
C GLU A 71 0.79 -16.90 -7.51
N ALA A 72 -0.42 -16.85 -8.09
CA ALA A 72 -1.64 -17.27 -7.44
C ALA A 72 -1.86 -18.76 -7.68
N ARG A 73 -1.81 -19.55 -6.60
CA ARG A 73 -2.09 -20.99 -6.62
C ARG A 73 -3.52 -21.22 -6.16
N LEU A 74 -4.35 -21.68 -7.08
CA LEU A 74 -5.75 -22.04 -6.83
C LEU A 74 -5.86 -23.56 -6.74
N GLN A 75 -6.40 -24.06 -5.63
CA GLN A 75 -6.68 -25.48 -5.43
C GLN A 75 -8.17 -25.67 -5.19
N VAL A 76 -8.86 -26.28 -6.16
CA VAL A 76 -10.27 -26.66 -6.02
C VAL A 76 -10.33 -28.10 -5.56
N GLU A 77 -10.96 -28.36 -4.42
CA GLU A 77 -11.18 -29.69 -3.86
C GLU A 77 -12.67 -30.04 -3.90
N ASN A 78 -12.99 -31.21 -4.43
CA ASN A 78 -14.36 -31.73 -4.39
C ASN A 78 -14.53 -32.68 -3.19
N ARG A 79 -15.16 -32.19 -2.13
CA ARG A 79 -15.51 -32.99 -0.95
C ARG A 79 -16.92 -33.58 -1.00
N SER A 80 -17.63 -33.40 -2.10
CA SER A 80 -18.95 -34.01 -2.29
C SER A 80 -18.81 -35.48 -2.72
N TRP A 81 -19.89 -36.23 -2.59
CA TRP A 81 -19.99 -37.59 -3.11
C TRP A 81 -20.23 -37.62 -4.63
N PHE A 82 -20.50 -36.49 -5.27
CA PHE A 82 -20.82 -36.41 -6.69
C PHE A 82 -19.67 -35.80 -7.50
N PRO A 83 -19.43 -36.23 -8.75
CA PRO A 83 -18.46 -35.55 -9.60
C PRO A 83 -18.95 -34.14 -9.93
N ALA A 84 -18.09 -33.16 -9.69
CA ALA A 84 -18.35 -31.78 -10.08
C ALA A 84 -17.90 -31.58 -11.53
N LEU A 85 -18.84 -31.20 -12.39
CA LEU A 85 -18.62 -31.02 -13.82
C LEU A 85 -18.43 -29.52 -14.10
N GLY A 86 -17.59 -29.17 -15.07
CA GLY A 86 -17.36 -27.77 -15.47
C GLY A 86 -17.01 -26.83 -14.30
N CYS A 87 -16.11 -27.24 -13.42
CA CYS A 87 -15.67 -26.43 -12.28
C CYS A 87 -14.81 -25.25 -12.77
N ARG A 88 -15.09 -24.05 -12.26
CA ARG A 88 -14.25 -22.87 -12.46
C ARG A 88 -14.05 -22.18 -11.12
N ALA A 89 -12.81 -21.99 -10.71
CA ALA A 89 -12.44 -21.12 -9.60
C ALA A 89 -11.90 -19.80 -10.16
N ARG A 90 -12.29 -18.70 -9.52
CA ARG A 90 -11.89 -17.34 -9.88
C ARG A 90 -11.39 -16.62 -8.64
N LEU A 91 -10.23 -15.99 -8.75
CA LEU A 91 -9.70 -15.07 -7.76
C LEU A 91 -9.47 -13.72 -8.44
N ASP A 92 -10.09 -12.69 -7.89
CA ASP A 92 -9.96 -11.33 -8.40
C ASP A 92 -8.81 -10.60 -7.69
N LEU A 93 -7.78 -10.25 -8.43
CA LEU A 93 -6.61 -9.48 -8.00
C LEU A 93 -6.61 -8.07 -8.62
N SER A 94 -7.70 -7.65 -9.27
CA SER A 94 -7.78 -6.39 -10.01
C SER A 94 -7.60 -5.16 -9.13
N ALA A 95 -8.06 -5.23 -7.87
CA ALA A 95 -7.84 -4.17 -6.88
C ALA A 95 -6.34 -3.83 -6.69
N ALA A 96 -5.47 -4.82 -6.85
CA ALA A 96 -4.01 -4.67 -6.75
C ALA A 96 -3.33 -4.50 -8.12
N GLY A 97 -4.08 -4.36 -9.23
CA GLY A 97 -3.52 -4.34 -10.58
C GLY A 97 -3.15 -5.73 -11.14
N GLY A 98 -3.45 -6.79 -10.40
CA GLY A 98 -3.06 -8.18 -10.71
C GLY A 98 -3.93 -8.90 -11.73
N GLY A 99 -5.08 -8.34 -12.11
CA GLY A 99 -6.05 -8.97 -13.02
C GLY A 99 -6.87 -10.08 -12.36
N VAL A 100 -7.35 -11.05 -13.13
CA VAL A 100 -8.14 -12.18 -12.62
C VAL A 100 -7.38 -13.48 -12.84
N ALA A 101 -7.22 -14.27 -11.77
CA ALA A 101 -6.68 -15.62 -11.85
C ALA A 101 -7.83 -16.63 -11.94
N GLU A 102 -7.79 -17.51 -12.93
CA GLU A 102 -8.82 -18.52 -13.15
C GLU A 102 -8.20 -19.93 -13.19
N CYS A 103 -8.91 -20.89 -12.59
CA CYS A 103 -8.59 -22.30 -12.68
C CYS A 103 -9.85 -23.06 -13.10
N ALA A 104 -9.78 -23.84 -14.18
CA ALA A 104 -10.91 -24.61 -14.67
C ALA A 104 -10.60 -26.11 -14.72
N ALA A 105 -11.60 -26.92 -14.38
CA ALA A 105 -11.56 -28.36 -14.51
C ALA A 105 -12.86 -28.86 -15.16
N ALA A 106 -12.74 -29.59 -16.26
CA ALA A 106 -13.91 -30.16 -16.95
C ALA A 106 -14.64 -31.19 -16.08
N VAL A 107 -13.90 -32.01 -15.34
CA VAL A 107 -14.42 -33.01 -14.41
C VAL A 107 -13.54 -33.05 -13.17
N LEU A 108 -14.16 -32.98 -11.99
CA LEU A 108 -13.50 -33.14 -10.70
C LEU A 108 -14.21 -34.24 -9.90
N LEU A 109 -13.58 -35.41 -9.82
CA LEU A 109 -14.13 -36.57 -9.11
C LEU A 109 -14.19 -36.33 -7.58
N PRO A 110 -15.09 -37.04 -6.87
CA PRO A 110 -15.13 -37.03 -5.40
C PRO A 110 -13.75 -37.29 -4.77
N GLY A 111 -13.38 -36.48 -3.78
CA GLY A 111 -12.10 -36.58 -3.05
C GLY A 111 -10.87 -36.18 -3.85
N ARG A 112 -11.02 -35.67 -5.08
CA ARG A 112 -9.90 -35.17 -5.90
C ARG A 112 -9.79 -33.65 -5.79
N ALA A 113 -8.55 -33.18 -5.92
CA ALA A 113 -8.24 -31.77 -6.01
C ALA A 113 -7.59 -31.45 -7.37
N LYS A 114 -7.93 -30.30 -7.94
CA LYS A 114 -7.25 -29.73 -9.10
C LYS A 114 -6.50 -28.48 -8.67
N ARG A 115 -5.22 -28.42 -9.03
CA ARG A 115 -4.38 -27.23 -8.84
C ARG A 115 -4.24 -26.50 -10.16
N GLY A 116 -4.33 -25.18 -10.11
CA GLY A 116 -3.98 -24.27 -11.19
C GLY A 116 -3.09 -23.16 -10.65
N THR A 117 -2.08 -22.78 -11.42
CA THR A 117 -1.23 -21.64 -11.09
C THR A 117 -1.38 -20.59 -12.17
N THR A 118 -1.54 -19.34 -11.77
CA THR A 118 -1.61 -18.20 -12.68
C THR A 118 -0.76 -17.07 -12.12
N ARG A 119 0.01 -16.41 -12.99
CA ARG A 119 0.79 -15.23 -12.60
C ARG A 119 -0.07 -13.98 -12.74
N SER A 120 -0.02 -13.12 -11.73
CA SER A 120 -0.72 -11.84 -11.77
C SER A 120 -0.10 -10.87 -12.79
N GLY A 121 -0.84 -9.80 -13.11
CA GLY A 121 -0.30 -8.56 -13.64
C GLY A 121 0.68 -7.87 -12.67
N ALA A 122 1.23 -6.73 -13.10
CA ALA A 122 2.13 -5.92 -12.29
C ALA A 122 1.37 -5.28 -11.12
N LEU A 123 1.78 -5.59 -9.89
CA LEU A 123 1.04 -5.20 -8.70
C LEU A 123 1.32 -3.75 -8.27
N TRP A 124 0.28 -3.06 -7.82
CA TRP A 124 0.35 -1.70 -7.30
C TRP A 124 0.55 -1.72 -5.78
N ARG A 125 1.36 -0.79 -5.26
CA ARG A 125 1.62 -0.65 -3.83
C ARG A 125 0.31 -0.57 -3.02
N GLY A 126 0.25 -1.31 -1.92
CA GLY A 126 -0.94 -1.35 -1.07
C GLY A 126 -0.96 -2.57 -0.16
N SER A 127 -1.78 -2.51 0.88
CA SER A 127 -2.25 -3.71 1.58
C SER A 127 -3.65 -4.05 1.06
N TYR A 128 -3.81 -5.26 0.54
CA TYR A 128 -5.07 -5.73 -0.05
C TYR A 128 -5.59 -6.94 0.70
N GLU A 129 -6.78 -6.81 1.28
CA GLU A 129 -7.54 -7.96 1.78
C GLU A 129 -8.36 -8.52 0.62
N LEU A 130 -7.89 -9.62 0.05
CA LEU A 130 -8.51 -10.27 -1.10
C LEU A 130 -9.48 -11.34 -0.61
N PRO A 131 -10.73 -11.37 -1.07
CA PRO A 131 -11.64 -12.47 -0.74
C PRO A 131 -11.10 -13.78 -1.32
N CYS A 132 -11.39 -14.91 -0.68
CA CYS A 132 -10.95 -16.26 -1.09
C CYS A 132 -11.48 -16.73 -2.46
N GLY A 133 -12.07 -15.85 -3.28
CA GLY A 133 -12.53 -16.12 -4.63
C GLY A 133 -13.90 -16.80 -4.69
N GLU A 134 -14.34 -17.08 -5.91
CA GLU A 134 -15.60 -17.75 -6.20
C GLU A 134 -15.34 -19.11 -6.86
N VAL A 135 -16.13 -20.11 -6.48
CA VAL A 135 -16.17 -21.39 -7.21
C VAL A 135 -17.52 -21.51 -7.92
N ALA A 136 -17.46 -21.74 -9.22
CA ALA A 136 -18.61 -22.08 -10.04
C ALA A 136 -18.58 -23.57 -10.37
N ALA A 137 -19.69 -24.26 -10.15
CA ALA A 137 -19.95 -25.59 -10.69
C ALA A 137 -20.95 -25.47 -11.85
N GLY A 138 -20.67 -26.15 -12.95
CA GLY A 138 -21.54 -26.19 -14.12
C GLY A 138 -21.98 -27.61 -14.46
N ASP A 139 -22.65 -27.73 -15.59
CA ASP A 139 -22.88 -28.99 -16.28
C ASP A 139 -22.15 -29.02 -17.63
N PRO A 140 -21.90 -30.20 -18.22
CA PRO A 140 -21.19 -30.32 -19.49
C PRO A 140 -21.88 -29.62 -20.68
N LEU A 141 -23.21 -29.47 -20.63
CA LEU A 141 -24.01 -28.83 -21.66
C LEU A 141 -24.16 -27.31 -21.42
N GLY A 142 -23.73 -26.82 -20.25
CA GLY A 142 -23.80 -25.42 -19.83
C GLY A 142 -25.23 -24.91 -19.65
N LEU A 143 -26.17 -25.78 -19.28
CA LEU A 143 -27.59 -25.47 -19.00
C LEU A 143 -27.82 -24.85 -17.61
N ALA A 144 -26.97 -25.18 -16.64
CA ALA A 144 -27.03 -24.68 -15.27
C ALA A 144 -25.62 -24.33 -14.76
N GLU A 145 -25.50 -23.18 -14.13
CA GLU A 145 -24.28 -22.77 -13.42
C GLU A 145 -24.67 -22.32 -12.01
N ARG A 146 -23.90 -22.75 -11.02
CA ARG A 146 -24.06 -22.31 -9.64
C ARG A 146 -22.72 -21.83 -9.11
N ARG A 147 -22.71 -20.56 -8.71
CA ARG A 147 -21.58 -19.92 -8.04
C ARG A 147 -21.77 -20.00 -6.54
N SER A 148 -20.70 -20.34 -5.85
CA SER A 148 -20.61 -20.29 -4.41
C SER A 148 -19.41 -19.41 -4.06
N PRO A 149 -19.63 -18.24 -3.44
CA PRO A 149 -18.53 -17.51 -2.82
C PRO A 149 -17.92 -18.39 -1.73
N GLN A 150 -16.62 -18.24 -1.51
CA GLN A 150 -15.89 -18.98 -0.49
C GLN A 150 -15.59 -18.04 0.67
N ASP A 151 -15.80 -18.53 1.88
CA ASP A 151 -15.52 -17.76 3.09
C ASP A 151 -14.00 -17.67 3.33
N GLY A 152 -13.57 -16.49 3.79
CA GLY A 152 -12.18 -16.19 4.10
C GLY A 152 -11.61 -15.07 3.23
N SER A 153 -10.47 -14.55 3.69
CA SER A 153 -9.66 -13.58 2.98
C SER A 153 -8.19 -13.95 3.06
N THR A 154 -7.42 -13.52 2.06
CA THR A 154 -5.96 -13.59 2.03
C THR A 154 -5.42 -12.19 1.91
N THR A 155 -4.46 -11.83 2.75
CA THR A 155 -3.83 -10.52 2.70
C THR A 155 -2.64 -10.55 1.76
N LEU A 156 -2.60 -9.62 0.80
CA LEU A 156 -1.48 -9.40 -0.09
C LEU A 156 -0.85 -8.05 0.23
N LEU A 157 0.41 -8.05 0.66
CA LEU A 157 1.15 -6.84 0.96
C LEU A 157 2.10 -6.49 -0.19
N VAL A 158 1.87 -5.35 -0.83
CA VAL A 158 2.71 -4.86 -1.94
C VAL A 158 3.54 -3.67 -1.47
N LEU A 159 4.81 -3.91 -1.20
CA LEU A 159 5.79 -2.93 -0.75
C LEU A 159 6.14 -1.92 -1.85
N PRO A 160 6.46 -0.66 -1.51
CA PRO A 160 6.95 0.30 -2.51
C PRO A 160 8.29 -0.16 -3.10
N ARG A 161 8.49 0.08 -4.40
CA ARG A 161 9.80 -0.07 -5.04
C ARG A 161 10.60 1.21 -4.82
N LEU A 162 11.59 1.14 -3.94
CA LEU A 162 12.44 2.27 -3.58
C LEU A 162 13.67 2.35 -4.50
N SER A 163 14.13 3.57 -4.74
CA SER A 163 15.33 3.84 -5.53
C SER A 163 16.55 3.92 -4.61
N ARG A 164 17.75 3.99 -5.20
CA ARG A 164 19.00 4.13 -4.44
C ARG A 164 19.52 5.56 -4.57
N ILE A 165 19.95 6.15 -3.45
CA ILE A 165 20.65 7.43 -3.45
C ILE A 165 22.16 7.16 -3.45
N GLU A 166 22.80 7.50 -4.55
CA GLU A 166 24.26 7.62 -4.64
C GLU A 166 24.75 8.88 -3.92
N ASP A 167 25.97 8.85 -3.39
CA ASP A 167 26.62 9.99 -2.71
C ASP A 167 25.80 10.61 -1.56
N PHE A 168 25.05 9.78 -0.82
CA PHE A 168 24.19 10.21 0.28
C PHE A 168 24.93 11.06 1.33
N GLU A 169 26.23 10.83 1.53
CA GLU A 169 27.07 11.60 2.45
C GLU A 169 27.09 13.10 2.11
N LEU A 170 27.03 13.46 0.82
CA LEU A 170 26.96 14.85 0.38
C LEU A 170 25.59 15.46 0.71
N LEU A 171 24.51 14.72 0.45
CA LEU A 171 23.15 15.13 0.79
C LEU A 171 22.99 15.31 2.30
N ALA A 172 23.41 14.32 3.09
CA ALA A 172 23.34 14.33 4.54
C ALA A 172 24.08 15.52 5.14
N GLY A 173 25.35 15.73 4.78
CA GLY A 173 26.16 16.78 5.38
C GLY A 173 25.77 18.20 4.93
N ARG A 174 25.43 18.40 3.66
CA ARG A 174 25.26 19.76 3.08
C ARG A 174 23.82 20.24 3.04
N VAL A 175 22.87 19.33 2.85
CA VAL A 175 21.46 19.67 2.68
C VAL A 175 20.68 19.40 3.97
N LEU A 176 20.91 18.23 4.57
CA LEU A 176 20.20 17.81 5.76
C LEU A 176 20.87 18.30 7.07
N GLY A 177 22.15 18.65 7.02
CA GLY A 177 22.93 19.02 8.21
C GLY A 177 23.18 17.84 9.15
N ILE A 178 23.06 16.61 8.65
CA ILE A 178 23.24 15.37 9.40
C ILE A 178 24.72 14.99 9.36
N GLY A 179 25.35 14.99 10.53
CA GLY A 179 26.70 14.47 10.70
C GLY A 179 26.68 12.94 10.72
N LEU A 180 27.13 12.30 9.64
CA LEU A 180 27.30 10.84 9.58
C LEU A 180 28.56 10.42 10.37
N LYS A 181 28.54 10.56 11.70
CA LYS A 181 29.53 9.92 12.56
C LYS A 181 29.06 8.49 12.85
N PRO A 182 29.83 7.44 12.50
CA PRO A 182 29.50 6.08 12.88
C PRO A 182 29.48 5.96 14.41
N GLY A 183 28.38 5.49 14.99
CA GLY A 183 28.35 5.00 16.37
C GLY A 183 27.73 5.92 17.44
N THR A 184 27.17 7.08 17.10
CA THR A 184 26.20 7.72 17.99
C THR A 184 24.84 7.07 17.77
N SER A 185 24.69 5.85 18.30
CA SER A 185 23.37 5.37 18.71
C SER A 185 22.73 6.49 19.53
N VAL A 186 21.48 6.81 19.22
CA VAL A 186 20.65 7.66 20.05
C VAL A 186 20.53 6.97 21.42
N LYS A 187 21.48 7.25 22.30
CA LYS A 187 21.43 6.89 23.71
C LYS A 187 20.22 7.61 24.30
N GLY A 188 19.28 6.85 24.83
CA GLY A 188 18.20 7.43 25.63
C GLY A 188 16.83 6.76 25.48
N ALA A 189 16.60 5.92 24.46
CA ALA A 189 15.36 5.12 24.43
C ALA A 189 15.48 3.94 25.41
N GLY A 190 14.92 4.06 26.62
CA GLY A 190 14.95 2.99 27.62
C GLY A 190 16.21 2.94 28.50
N GLU A 191 17.13 3.91 28.34
CA GLU A 191 18.25 4.07 29.25
C GLU A 191 17.74 4.43 30.66
N PHE A 192 18.40 3.89 31.67
CA PHE A 192 18.01 4.05 33.06
C PHE A 192 18.24 5.52 33.48
N ARG A 193 17.15 6.28 33.66
CA ARG A 193 17.22 7.66 34.16
C ARG A 193 17.39 7.69 35.68
N GLY A 194 16.72 6.78 36.37
CA GLY A 194 16.75 6.73 37.83
C GLY A 194 15.71 5.79 38.42
N ILE A 195 15.60 5.86 39.75
CA ILE A 195 14.64 5.07 40.52
C ILE A 195 13.90 6.02 41.42
N ARG A 196 12.57 5.99 41.38
CA ARG A 196 11.72 6.77 42.28
C ARG A 196 10.67 5.89 42.96
N PRO A 197 10.05 6.36 44.05
CA PRO A 197 8.89 5.70 44.64
C PRO A 197 7.75 5.58 43.60
N HIS A 198 7.13 4.41 43.56
CA HIS A 198 5.92 4.12 42.79
C HIS A 198 4.76 4.98 43.30
N GLN A 199 3.97 5.54 42.37
CA GLN A 199 2.75 6.28 42.70
C GLN A 199 1.51 5.44 42.37
N PRO A 200 0.43 5.56 43.16
CA PRO A 200 -0.84 4.86 42.88
C PRO A 200 -1.34 5.16 41.45
N GLY A 201 -1.61 4.11 40.68
CA GLY A 201 -2.06 4.19 39.28
C GLY A 201 -1.00 3.84 38.23
N GLU A 202 0.27 3.68 38.63
CA GLU A 202 1.34 3.32 37.71
C GLU A 202 1.48 1.80 37.52
N PRO A 203 1.83 1.32 36.31
CA PRO A 203 1.90 -0.11 36.02
C PRO A 203 3.03 -0.79 36.79
N LEU A 204 2.68 -1.87 37.51
CA LEU A 204 3.62 -2.67 38.30
C LEU A 204 4.67 -3.40 37.44
N SER A 205 4.46 -3.51 36.13
CA SER A 205 5.42 -4.10 35.19
C SER A 205 6.75 -3.34 35.11
N ARG A 206 6.80 -2.10 35.60
CA ARG A 206 8.01 -1.24 35.62
C ARG A 206 8.68 -1.17 36.99
N VAL A 207 8.31 -2.03 37.94
CA VAL A 207 8.89 -2.06 39.30
C VAL A 207 10.32 -2.61 39.27
N HIS A 208 11.25 -1.89 39.90
CA HIS A 208 12.63 -2.33 40.07
C HIS A 208 12.78 -3.15 41.35
N TRP A 209 12.49 -4.45 41.26
CA TRP A 209 12.46 -5.38 42.40
C TRP A 209 13.69 -5.35 43.30
N LYS A 210 14.89 -5.19 42.72
CA LYS A 210 16.15 -5.14 43.48
C LYS A 210 16.24 -3.91 44.41
N SER A 211 15.64 -2.78 44.02
CA SER A 211 15.62 -1.58 44.87
C SER A 211 14.49 -1.65 45.88
N THR A 212 13.31 -2.13 45.44
CA THR A 212 12.16 -2.41 46.32
C THR A 212 12.55 -3.32 47.49
N ALA A 213 13.32 -4.38 47.22
CA ALA A 213 13.78 -5.31 48.25
C ALA A 213 14.73 -4.68 49.28
N LYS A 214 15.43 -3.59 48.94
CA LYS A 214 16.35 -2.89 49.84
C LYS A 214 15.67 -1.79 50.65
N THR A 215 14.71 -1.07 50.06
CA THR A 215 14.06 0.09 50.69
C THR A 215 12.75 -0.27 51.39
N GLY A 216 12.14 -1.42 51.10
CA GLY A 216 10.83 -1.81 51.61
C GLY A 216 9.66 -1.04 50.99
N VAL A 217 9.94 -0.15 50.03
CA VAL A 217 8.94 0.67 49.32
C VAL A 217 8.99 0.31 47.84
N LEU A 218 7.84 0.20 47.16
CA LEU A 218 7.79 -0.07 45.73
C LEU A 218 8.53 1.03 44.95
N MET A 219 9.59 0.64 44.25
CA MET A 219 10.41 1.55 43.46
C MET A 219 10.16 1.31 41.97
N LEU A 220 9.88 2.37 41.20
CA LEU A 220 9.70 2.32 39.76
C LEU A 220 11.02 2.63 39.04
N ARG A 221 11.36 1.87 37.99
CA ARG A 221 12.44 2.22 37.07
C ARG A 221 11.96 3.35 36.16
N GLU A 222 12.55 4.53 36.29
CA GLU A 222 12.38 5.59 35.29
C GLU A 222 13.31 5.29 34.12
N THR A 223 12.70 5.06 32.96
CA THR A 223 13.40 5.09 31.68
C THR A 223 13.42 6.52 31.18
N GLU A 224 14.56 6.95 30.63
CA GLU A 224 14.61 8.18 29.87
C GLU A 224 13.67 8.05 28.67
N GLU A 225 12.94 9.13 28.38
CA GLU A 225 12.09 9.21 27.21
C GLU A 225 13.02 9.29 26.01
N ALA A 226 12.76 8.50 24.95
CA ALA A 226 13.64 8.46 23.79
C ALA A 226 13.94 9.91 23.32
N PRO A 227 15.21 10.27 23.07
CA PRO A 227 15.54 11.55 22.48
C PRO A 227 14.70 11.68 21.21
N ARG A 228 13.91 12.75 21.14
CA ARG A 228 13.06 13.03 19.97
C ARG A 228 13.92 12.99 18.72
N ALA A 229 13.43 12.35 17.64
CA ALA A 229 14.26 12.15 16.47
C ALA A 229 14.80 13.48 15.96
N GLU A 230 16.11 13.51 15.78
CA GLU A 230 16.81 14.60 15.08
C GLU A 230 16.43 14.62 13.59
N ASN A 231 15.71 13.62 13.09
CA ASN A 231 15.36 13.49 11.67
C ASN A 231 13.88 13.11 11.55
N VAL A 232 13.10 13.90 10.83
CA VAL A 232 11.68 13.65 10.61
C VAL A 232 11.40 13.62 9.12
N VAL A 233 10.80 12.53 8.63
CA VAL A 233 10.29 12.42 7.26
C VAL A 233 8.77 12.53 7.30
N LEU A 234 8.25 13.59 6.70
CA LEU A 234 6.82 13.90 6.65
C LEU A 234 6.32 13.72 5.22
N VAL A 235 5.32 12.86 5.04
CA VAL A 235 4.72 12.59 3.73
C VAL A 235 3.33 13.16 3.67
N ASP A 236 3.05 13.97 2.64
CA ASP A 236 1.73 14.51 2.40
C ASP A 236 0.75 13.46 1.88
N GLY A 237 -0.38 13.31 2.55
CA GLY A 237 -1.50 12.48 2.12
C GLY A 237 -2.82 13.24 2.06
N TRP A 238 -2.78 14.56 1.77
CA TRP A 238 -3.99 15.33 1.51
C TRP A 238 -4.69 14.83 0.24
N ALA A 239 -5.87 14.24 0.42
CA ALA A 239 -6.60 13.56 -0.64
C ALA A 239 -6.91 14.45 -1.85
N GLN A 240 -7.18 15.74 -1.62
CA GLN A 240 -7.57 16.69 -2.68
C GLN A 240 -6.39 17.19 -3.51
N ALA A 241 -5.14 17.01 -3.04
CA ALA A 241 -3.94 17.41 -3.76
C ALA A 241 -3.41 16.33 -4.70
N VAL A 242 -3.94 15.11 -4.62
CA VAL A 242 -3.48 14.00 -5.47
C VAL A 242 -3.89 14.25 -6.92
N VAL A 243 -2.91 14.16 -7.82
CA VAL A 243 -3.10 14.34 -9.27
C VAL A 243 -2.55 13.13 -10.01
N GLY A 244 -3.32 12.65 -10.99
CA GLY A 244 -3.03 11.42 -11.73
C GLY A 244 -3.90 10.26 -11.27
N GLU A 245 -3.67 9.09 -11.85
CA GLU A 245 -4.36 7.84 -11.51
C GLU A 245 -3.32 6.80 -11.08
N ARG A 246 -3.68 5.96 -10.10
CA ARG A 246 -2.80 4.86 -9.67
C ARG A 246 -2.49 3.93 -10.85
N PRO A 247 -1.23 3.46 -10.97
CA PRO A 247 -0.11 3.63 -10.04
C PRO A 247 0.77 4.87 -10.32
N LEU A 248 0.34 5.78 -11.19
CA LEU A 248 1.13 6.92 -11.69
C LEU A 248 0.52 8.26 -11.21
N ASP A 249 0.33 8.41 -9.91
CA ASP A 249 -0.13 9.65 -9.29
C ASP A 249 0.96 10.32 -8.44
N THR A 250 0.72 11.57 -8.04
CA THR A 250 1.65 12.36 -7.22
C THR A 250 1.87 11.75 -5.83
N PHE A 251 0.90 11.03 -5.27
CA PHE A 251 1.02 10.41 -3.96
C PHE A 251 1.94 9.19 -4.00
N GLU A 252 1.80 8.32 -4.99
CA GLU A 252 2.70 7.19 -5.22
C GLU A 252 4.15 7.65 -5.40
N LYS A 253 4.35 8.73 -6.19
CA LYS A 253 5.68 9.34 -6.33
C LYS A 253 6.23 9.89 -5.02
N SER A 254 5.36 10.49 -4.20
CA SER A 254 5.73 11.00 -2.87
C SER A 254 6.12 9.87 -1.93
N ILE A 255 5.39 8.76 -1.94
CA ILE A 255 5.71 7.56 -1.15
C ILE A 255 7.05 6.97 -1.56
N VAL A 256 7.33 6.86 -2.86
CA VAL A 256 8.63 6.35 -3.35
C VAL A 256 9.76 7.31 -2.98
N ALA A 257 9.58 8.63 -3.12
CA ALA A 257 10.60 9.62 -2.76
C ALA A 257 10.89 9.63 -1.25
N ALA A 258 9.84 9.65 -0.43
CA ALA A 258 9.96 9.59 1.03
C ALA A 258 10.59 8.27 1.49
N GLY A 259 10.15 7.15 0.92
CA GLY A 259 10.70 5.85 1.24
C GLY A 259 12.16 5.70 0.82
N THR A 260 12.53 6.23 -0.34
CA THR A 260 13.93 6.22 -0.82
C THR A 260 14.83 7.00 0.14
N LEU A 261 14.39 8.18 0.58
CA LEU A 261 15.10 8.99 1.55
C LEU A 261 15.20 8.32 2.93
N ALA A 262 14.07 7.82 3.45
CA ALA A 262 13.99 7.18 4.76
C ALA A 262 14.76 5.84 4.82
N ASP A 263 14.64 5.00 3.80
CA ASP A 263 15.34 3.71 3.74
C ASP A 263 16.86 3.92 3.64
N THR A 264 17.30 4.95 2.91
CA THR A 264 18.72 5.33 2.86
C THR A 264 19.22 5.85 4.21
N LEU A 265 18.44 6.67 4.92
CA LEU A 265 18.81 7.14 6.27
C LEU A 265 19.01 5.96 7.23
N LEU A 266 18.04 5.04 7.28
CA LEU A 266 18.11 3.85 8.13
C LEU A 266 19.26 2.93 7.73
N GLU A 267 19.51 2.76 6.43
CA GLU A 267 20.66 1.99 5.92
C GLU A 267 21.99 2.59 6.37
N ARG A 268 22.08 3.92 6.52
CA ARG A 268 23.27 4.65 6.96
C ARG A 268 23.37 4.82 8.47
N GLY A 269 22.52 4.14 9.24
CA GLY A 269 22.58 4.17 10.70
C GLY A 269 21.86 5.36 11.33
N VAL A 270 21.12 6.17 10.56
CA VAL A 270 20.44 7.37 11.04
C VAL A 270 18.97 7.05 11.35
N PRO A 271 18.57 6.98 12.65
CA PRO A 271 17.17 6.78 13.00
C PRO A 271 16.35 8.02 12.66
N LEU A 272 15.06 7.82 12.40
CA LEU A 272 14.14 8.87 12.00
C LEU A 272 12.73 8.63 12.52
N ASP A 273 11.95 9.70 12.63
CA ASP A 273 10.51 9.61 12.80
C ASP A 273 9.82 9.74 11.44
N LEU A 274 8.97 8.78 11.10
CA LEU A 274 8.10 8.85 9.94
C LEU A 274 6.73 9.40 10.37
N VAL A 275 6.26 10.43 9.67
CA VAL A 275 4.92 10.98 9.83
C VAL A 275 4.19 10.88 8.51
N LEU A 276 3.14 10.07 8.47
CA LEU A 276 2.23 9.96 7.33
C LEU A 276 1.04 10.89 7.57
N HIS A 277 0.86 11.89 6.72
CA HIS A 277 -0.28 12.79 6.82
C HIS A 277 -1.54 12.06 6.34
N GLY A 278 -2.34 11.57 7.28
CA GLY A 278 -3.58 10.84 7.03
C GLY A 278 -4.63 11.18 8.08
N LYS A 279 -5.42 10.17 8.48
CA LYS A 279 -6.35 10.30 9.62
C LYS A 279 -5.62 10.33 10.97
N ASP A 280 -4.56 9.53 11.09
CA ASP A 280 -3.72 9.45 12.28
C ASP A 280 -2.34 10.06 11.97
N GLU A 281 -2.02 11.18 12.62
CA GLU A 281 -0.79 11.95 12.41
C GLU A 281 0.30 11.58 13.44
N THR A 282 0.30 10.34 13.94
CA THR A 282 1.23 9.93 14.99
C THR A 282 2.62 9.66 14.41
N PRO A 283 3.67 10.33 14.91
CA PRO A 283 5.03 10.00 14.53
C PRO A 283 5.38 8.57 14.93
N VAL A 284 5.92 7.80 14.00
CA VAL A 284 6.44 6.46 14.24
C VAL A 284 7.96 6.52 14.19
N THR A 285 8.60 6.25 15.33
CA THR A 285 10.06 6.19 15.42
C THR A 285 10.58 4.91 14.81
N LEU A 286 11.49 5.04 13.85
CA LEU A 286 12.11 3.95 13.12
C LEU A 286 13.59 3.89 13.47
N GLU A 287 14.00 2.74 14.02
CA GLU A 287 15.39 2.45 14.32
C GLU A 287 16.15 1.98 13.08
N SER A 288 17.45 2.24 13.04
CA SER A 288 18.37 1.82 11.96
C SER A 288 18.70 0.32 12.00
N THR A 289 17.67 -0.52 12.08
CA THR A 289 17.77 -1.98 12.11
C THR A 289 17.08 -2.59 10.88
N PRO A 290 17.38 -3.84 10.51
CA PRO A 290 16.64 -4.53 9.46
C PRO A 290 15.13 -4.58 9.72
N ALA A 291 14.73 -4.72 11.00
CA ALA A 291 13.32 -4.67 11.40
C ALA A 291 12.70 -3.28 11.21
N GLY A 292 13.42 -2.20 11.58
CA GLY A 292 12.97 -0.84 11.34
C GLY A 292 12.82 -0.50 9.85
N ARG A 293 13.73 -0.97 9.00
CA ARG A 293 13.62 -0.85 7.53
C ARG A 293 12.43 -1.64 6.97
N HIS A 294 12.18 -2.85 7.48
CA HIS A 294 11.00 -3.61 7.11
C HIS A 294 9.71 -2.87 7.51
N HIS A 295 9.66 -2.37 8.74
CA HIS A 295 8.52 -1.62 9.28
C HIS A 295 8.26 -0.34 8.48
N LEU A 296 9.30 0.41 8.08
CA LEU A 296 9.18 1.53 7.16
C LEU A 296 8.43 1.15 5.88
N ARG A 297 8.85 0.06 5.22
CA ARG A 297 8.25 -0.38 3.96
C ARG A 297 6.81 -0.85 4.13
N GLU A 298 6.48 -1.50 5.25
CA GLU A 298 5.10 -1.87 5.60
C GLU A 298 4.21 -0.64 5.80
N LEU A 299 4.67 0.35 6.58
CA LEU A 299 3.93 1.61 6.79
C LEU A 299 3.69 2.34 5.47
N LEU A 300 4.71 2.42 4.62
CA LEU A 300 4.59 3.01 3.30
C LEU A 300 3.71 2.18 2.37
N ALA A 301 3.65 0.86 2.49
CA ALA A 301 2.73 0.02 1.73
C ALA A 301 1.26 0.26 2.15
N GLN A 302 1.00 0.52 3.42
CA GLN A 302 -0.34 0.77 3.96
C GLN A 302 -0.79 2.23 3.81
N ALA A 303 0.16 3.15 3.58
CA ALA A 303 -0.12 4.58 3.43
C ALA A 303 -1.15 4.85 2.31
N SER A 304 -2.15 5.67 2.64
CA SER A 304 -3.21 6.10 1.72
C SER A 304 -3.51 7.59 1.93
N PRO A 305 -3.83 8.35 0.86
CA PRO A 305 -4.06 9.79 0.95
C PRO A 305 -5.46 10.06 1.54
N THR A 306 -5.55 10.00 2.86
CA THR A 306 -6.82 10.08 3.60
C THR A 306 -6.96 11.35 4.43
N ALA A 307 -5.97 12.25 4.38
CA ALA A 307 -5.98 13.45 5.20
C ALA A 307 -7.06 14.44 4.72
N PRO A 308 -7.81 15.06 5.65
CA PRO A 308 -8.93 15.93 5.31
C PRO A 308 -8.50 17.36 4.93
N GLY A 309 -7.32 17.80 5.35
CA GLY A 309 -6.84 19.18 5.19
C GLY A 309 -5.40 19.26 4.69
N PRO A 310 -4.85 20.47 4.54
CA PRO A 310 -3.51 20.70 4.01
C PRO A 310 -2.42 20.35 5.03
N LEU A 311 -1.27 19.88 4.52
CA LEU A 311 -0.11 19.47 5.35
C LEU A 311 0.41 20.59 6.26
N GLY A 312 0.30 21.84 5.80
CA GLY A 312 0.75 23.02 6.54
C GLY A 312 0.17 23.13 7.95
N ASP A 313 -1.06 22.64 8.17
CA ASP A 313 -1.71 22.67 9.48
C ASP A 313 -1.04 21.70 10.47
N VAL A 314 -0.57 20.56 9.98
CA VAL A 314 0.18 19.57 10.78
C VAL A 314 1.52 20.13 11.22
N ILE A 315 2.24 20.76 10.29
CA ILE A 315 3.54 21.39 10.58
C ILE A 315 3.33 22.55 11.56
N SER A 316 2.31 23.38 11.34
CA SER A 316 1.95 24.52 12.21
C SER A 316 1.69 24.08 13.65
N ARG A 317 0.88 23.03 13.85
CA ARG A 317 0.59 22.43 15.17
C ARG A 317 1.84 21.87 15.85
N SER A 318 2.82 21.45 15.06
CA SER A 318 4.05 20.82 15.53
C SER A 318 5.23 21.79 15.69
N LEU A 319 5.12 23.04 15.24
CA LEU A 319 6.21 24.03 15.29
C LEU A 319 6.82 24.18 16.68
N THR A 320 6.02 24.13 17.73
CA THR A 320 6.49 24.26 19.13
C THR A 320 7.25 23.03 19.62
N ARG A 321 7.02 21.87 19.00
CA ARG A 321 7.66 20.59 19.36
C ARG A 321 8.96 20.35 18.60
N ILE A 322 9.10 20.96 17.41
CA ILE A 322 10.29 20.85 16.56
C ILE A 322 11.45 21.63 17.19
N SER A 323 12.55 20.92 17.48
CA SER A 323 13.80 21.47 18.03
C SER A 323 14.66 22.09 16.92
N ARG A 324 15.68 22.87 17.29
CA ARG A 324 16.69 23.37 16.35
C ARG A 324 17.60 22.27 15.81
N ASN A 325 17.71 21.15 16.53
CA ASN A 325 18.50 20.00 16.11
C ASN A 325 17.70 19.02 15.22
N THR A 326 16.45 19.35 14.89
CA THR A 326 15.63 18.51 14.01
C THR A 326 15.88 18.89 12.56
N CYS A 327 16.23 17.93 11.72
CA CYS A 327 16.16 18.01 10.27
C CYS A 327 14.76 17.56 9.83
N LEU A 328 14.03 18.45 9.17
CA LEU A 328 12.69 18.18 8.66
C LEU A 328 12.74 17.94 7.15
N MET A 329 12.35 16.74 6.72
CA MET A 329 12.24 16.34 5.33
C MET A 329 10.76 16.21 4.99
N VAL A 330 10.24 17.14 4.17
CA VAL A 330 8.83 17.17 3.78
C VAL A 330 8.70 16.74 2.32
N VAL A 331 7.86 15.74 2.06
CA VAL A 331 7.50 15.33 0.70
C VAL A 331 6.05 15.69 0.46
N SER A 332 5.80 16.63 -0.45
CA SER A 332 4.45 17.12 -0.75
C SER A 332 4.32 17.47 -2.22
N SER A 333 3.08 17.41 -2.73
CA SER A 333 2.72 17.90 -4.06
C SER A 333 2.01 19.27 -3.99
N THR A 334 1.78 19.80 -2.79
CA THR A 334 1.11 21.07 -2.57
C THR A 334 2.08 22.24 -2.61
N TRP A 335 1.59 23.40 -3.08
CA TRP A 335 2.37 24.63 -3.17
C TRP A 335 1.59 25.84 -2.64
N ASP A 336 0.78 25.61 -1.60
CA ASP A 336 -0.09 26.62 -1.01
C ASP A 336 0.59 27.47 0.09
N ARG A 337 -0.07 28.56 0.48
CA ARG A 337 0.42 29.43 1.57
C ARG A 337 0.45 28.72 2.92
N SER A 338 -0.44 27.75 3.13
CA SER A 338 -0.51 26.93 4.34
C SER A 338 0.78 26.15 4.55
N LEU A 339 1.37 25.60 3.48
CA LEU A 339 2.68 24.95 3.55
C LEU A 339 3.83 25.96 3.58
N GLN A 340 3.71 27.08 2.85
CA GLN A 340 4.79 28.09 2.77
C GLN A 340 5.18 28.65 4.14
N LEU A 341 4.18 29.15 4.89
CA LEU A 341 4.41 29.92 6.13
C LEU A 341 5.13 29.11 7.22
N PRO A 342 4.74 27.86 7.52
CA PRO A 342 5.43 27.04 8.53
C PRO A 342 6.86 26.71 8.13
N LEU A 343 7.13 26.42 6.86
CA LEU A 343 8.48 26.12 6.38
C LEU A 343 9.39 27.34 6.48
N LEU A 344 8.90 28.53 6.12
CA LEU A 344 9.63 29.79 6.30
C LEU A 344 9.97 30.05 7.78
N ARG A 345 9.03 29.84 8.69
CA ARG A 345 9.27 29.99 10.15
C ARG A 345 10.32 29.01 10.68
N LEU A 346 10.36 27.79 10.14
CA LEU A 346 11.40 26.82 10.51
C LEU A 346 12.77 27.23 9.98
N ALA A 347 12.83 27.73 8.74
CA ALA A 347 14.06 28.25 8.16
C ALA A 347 14.60 29.47 8.93
N GLU A 348 13.74 30.41 9.35
CA GLU A 348 14.10 31.54 10.22
C GLU A 348 14.70 31.08 11.56
N ARG A 349 14.23 29.95 12.09
CA ARG A 349 14.77 29.32 13.31
C ARG A 349 16.06 28.52 13.06
N ARG A 350 16.57 28.52 11.82
CA ARG A 350 17.72 27.73 11.34
C ARG A 350 17.56 26.22 11.52
N VAL A 351 16.32 25.73 11.43
CA VAL A 351 16.02 24.30 11.35
C VAL A 351 16.33 23.85 9.91
N PRO A 352 17.17 22.82 9.68
CA PRO A 352 17.38 22.28 8.34
C PRO A 352 16.06 21.73 7.78
N VAL A 353 15.65 22.26 6.62
CA VAL A 353 14.44 21.82 5.94
C VAL A 353 14.77 21.41 4.50
N LEU A 354 14.40 20.19 4.14
CA LEU A 354 14.35 19.71 2.76
C LEU A 354 12.89 19.53 2.34
N LEU A 355 12.43 20.31 1.36
CA LEU A 355 11.15 20.11 0.69
C LEU A 355 11.39 19.34 -0.61
N VAL A 356 10.87 18.12 -0.70
CA VAL A 356 10.75 17.37 -1.93
C VAL A 356 9.37 17.65 -2.52
N HIS A 357 9.34 18.57 -3.49
CA HIS A 357 8.14 18.99 -4.18
C HIS A 357 7.85 18.07 -5.38
N VAL A 358 6.77 17.29 -5.30
CA VAL A 358 6.29 16.46 -6.41
C VAL A 358 5.33 17.29 -7.26
N SER A 359 5.77 17.67 -8.45
CA SER A 359 5.06 18.67 -9.27
C SER A 359 3.74 18.14 -9.84
N PRO A 360 2.56 18.66 -9.42
CA PRO A 360 1.27 18.22 -9.95
C PRO A 360 1.10 18.55 -11.44
N SER A 361 1.69 19.66 -11.90
CA SER A 361 1.64 20.10 -13.30
C SER A 361 2.29 19.07 -14.23
N SER A 362 3.42 18.49 -13.82
CA SER A 362 4.07 17.40 -14.56
C SER A 362 3.17 16.16 -14.73
N PHE A 363 2.30 15.85 -13.77
CA PHE A 363 1.37 14.71 -13.86
C PHE A 363 0.18 15.01 -14.77
N ARG A 364 -0.15 16.29 -14.99
CA ARG A 364 -1.14 16.74 -15.98
C ARG A 364 -0.56 16.88 -17.39
N GLY A 365 0.76 16.75 -17.55
CA GLY A 365 1.44 17.03 -18.81
C GLY A 365 1.61 18.52 -19.11
N GLU A 366 1.52 19.37 -18.08
CA GLU A 366 1.64 20.83 -18.19
C GLU A 366 2.98 21.30 -17.63
N PRO A 367 3.57 22.39 -18.18
CA PRO A 367 4.73 23.02 -17.56
C PRO A 367 4.34 23.65 -16.21
N PRO A 368 5.28 23.73 -15.24
CA PRO A 368 5.01 24.33 -13.94
C PRO A 368 4.63 25.79 -14.10
N GLY A 369 3.48 26.15 -13.52
CA GLY A 369 2.90 27.49 -13.60
C GLY A 369 3.76 28.54 -12.90
N VAL A 370 3.51 29.81 -13.23
CA VAL A 370 4.26 30.96 -12.66
C VAL A 370 4.18 30.98 -11.13
N ASN A 371 3.01 30.68 -10.56
CA ASN A 371 2.81 30.67 -9.11
C ASN A 371 3.54 29.54 -8.40
N GLU A 372 3.57 28.34 -8.99
CA GLU A 372 4.32 27.18 -8.47
C GLU A 372 5.82 27.52 -8.42
N ARG A 373 6.37 28.08 -9.50
CA ARG A 373 7.77 28.52 -9.54
C ARG A 373 8.06 29.63 -8.52
N ALA A 374 7.18 30.63 -8.42
CA ALA A 374 7.34 31.72 -7.47
C ALA A 374 7.33 31.22 -6.01
N PHE A 375 6.47 30.26 -5.69
CA PHE A 375 6.44 29.58 -4.40
C PHE A 375 7.78 28.90 -4.10
N LEU A 376 8.29 28.05 -5.00
CA LEU A 376 9.54 27.32 -4.78
C LEU A 376 10.74 28.25 -4.63
N LEU A 377 10.83 29.29 -5.48
CA LEU A 377 11.90 30.29 -5.41
C LEU A 377 11.87 31.09 -4.09
N SER A 378 10.67 31.39 -3.57
CA SER A 378 10.55 32.08 -2.29
C SER A 378 11.10 31.27 -1.12
N LEU A 379 10.86 29.95 -1.12
CA LEU A 379 11.37 29.05 -0.08
C LEU A 379 12.90 28.90 -0.18
N GLN A 380 13.43 28.73 -1.39
CA GLN A 380 14.87 28.65 -1.63
C GLN A 380 15.61 29.90 -1.14
N ARG A 381 15.06 31.10 -1.41
CA ARG A 381 15.64 32.37 -0.94
C ARG A 381 15.69 32.50 0.58
N SER A 382 14.78 31.83 1.27
CA SER A 382 14.73 31.81 2.73
C SER A 382 15.60 30.70 3.35
N GLY A 383 16.35 29.96 2.53
CA GLY A 383 17.27 28.91 2.99
C GLY A 383 16.65 27.52 3.13
N VAL A 384 15.43 27.31 2.61
CA VAL A 384 14.84 25.97 2.51
C VAL A 384 15.44 25.27 1.29
N ASN A 385 15.97 24.06 1.48
CA ASN A 385 16.40 23.24 0.36
C ASN A 385 15.19 22.67 -0.34
N VAL A 386 15.09 22.86 -1.66
CA VAL A 386 13.93 22.41 -2.45
C VAL A 386 14.41 21.50 -3.57
N LEU A 387 13.89 20.27 -3.60
CA LEU A 387 14.00 19.33 -4.71
C LEU A 387 12.71 19.35 -5.51
N PHE A 388 12.81 19.50 -6.82
CA PHE A 388 11.68 19.42 -7.73
C PHE A 388 11.67 18.05 -8.41
N LEU A 389 10.59 17.27 -8.23
CA LEU A 389 10.40 15.96 -8.85
C LEU A 389 9.26 16.02 -9.88
N ARG A 390 9.56 15.58 -11.11
CA ARG A 390 8.59 15.37 -12.19
C ARG A 390 8.06 13.94 -12.18
N ARG A 391 7.06 13.70 -13.03
CA ARG A 391 6.42 12.38 -13.20
C ARG A 391 7.43 11.27 -13.51
N ASP A 392 8.38 11.52 -14.41
CA ASP A 392 9.28 10.49 -14.94
C ASP A 392 10.65 10.46 -14.25
N ASP A 393 10.96 11.41 -13.36
CA ASP A 393 12.26 11.49 -12.68
C ASP A 393 12.42 10.35 -11.67
N ASP A 394 13.59 9.67 -11.62
CA ASP A 394 13.87 8.75 -10.53
C ASP A 394 14.17 9.53 -9.23
N PRO A 395 13.46 9.27 -8.11
CA PRO A 395 13.70 9.99 -6.87
C PRO A 395 15.12 9.81 -6.31
N GLY A 396 15.73 8.63 -6.52
CA GLY A 396 17.10 8.36 -6.08
C GLY A 396 18.11 9.22 -6.82
N GLU A 397 18.05 9.22 -8.15
CA GLU A 397 18.91 10.06 -8.99
C GLU A 397 18.77 11.55 -8.69
N ALA A 398 17.53 12.02 -8.50
CA ALA A 398 17.25 13.42 -8.19
C ALA A 398 17.81 13.85 -6.82
N LEU A 399 17.71 12.98 -5.80
CA LEU A 399 18.28 13.21 -4.47
C LEU A 399 19.82 13.19 -4.51
N SER A 400 20.43 12.28 -5.28
CA SER A 400 21.87 12.26 -5.51
C SER A 400 22.36 13.52 -6.22
N ALA A 401 21.64 13.97 -7.24
CA ALA A 401 21.95 15.20 -7.96
C ALA A 401 21.91 16.42 -7.04
N LEU A 402 20.94 16.49 -6.11
CA LEU A 402 20.86 17.58 -5.13
C LEU A 402 22.09 17.63 -4.20
N GLY A 403 22.52 16.46 -3.70
CA GLY A 403 23.74 16.36 -2.89
C GLY A 403 24.99 16.85 -3.62
N ARG A 404 25.11 16.50 -4.92
CA ARG A 404 26.22 16.95 -5.78
C ARG A 404 26.11 18.44 -6.16
N ALA A 405 24.93 18.96 -6.43
CA ALA A 405 24.73 20.36 -6.82
C ALA A 405 25.05 21.34 -5.69
N ALA A 406 24.99 20.90 -4.43
CA ALA A 406 25.42 21.68 -3.27
C ALA A 406 26.96 21.86 -3.17
N ILE A 407 27.74 21.50 -4.20
CA ILE A 407 29.16 21.88 -4.32
C ILE A 407 29.23 23.39 -4.62
N PRO A 408 29.94 24.20 -3.80
CA PRO A 408 30.17 25.59 -4.14
C PRO A 408 31.17 25.64 -5.30
N THR A 409 30.64 25.76 -6.52
CA THR A 409 31.39 26.33 -7.64
C THR A 409 30.83 27.73 -7.85
N GLY A 410 31.69 28.74 -7.73
CA GLY A 410 31.30 30.11 -8.03
C GLY A 410 30.73 30.18 -9.43
N GLY A 411 29.44 30.48 -9.55
CA GLY A 411 28.76 30.55 -10.84
C GLY A 411 27.30 30.17 -10.72
N ILE A 412 26.44 31.15 -10.95
CA ILE A 412 24.98 31.02 -11.07
C ILE A 412 24.65 29.83 -11.98
N THR A 413 23.98 28.79 -11.47
CA THR A 413 23.40 27.72 -12.29
C THR A 413 21.89 27.67 -12.12
N THR A 414 21.24 28.44 -12.99
CA THR A 414 19.89 28.19 -13.48
C THR A 414 19.88 26.89 -14.28
N SER A 415 19.17 25.86 -13.81
CA SER A 415 18.74 24.72 -14.63
C SER A 415 17.22 24.72 -14.77
N LEU A 416 16.70 25.74 -15.46
CA LEU A 416 15.46 25.61 -16.24
C LEU A 416 15.89 25.27 -17.66
N PRO A 417 15.44 24.15 -18.27
CA PRO A 417 15.63 23.97 -19.70
C PRO A 417 14.73 24.99 -20.39
N VAL A 418 15.35 26.01 -20.96
CA VAL A 418 14.77 26.85 -22.01
C VAL A 418 15.18 26.25 -23.34
N THR A 419 14.28 26.33 -24.31
CA THR A 419 14.35 25.96 -25.74
C THR A 419 13.89 24.53 -26.04
N GLY A 420 13.03 24.32 -27.04
CA GLY A 420 12.44 25.22 -28.03
C GLY A 420 11.33 24.52 -28.80
#